data_AF-A0A6A3A7G9-F1
#
_entry.id   AF-A0A6A3A7G9-F1
#
_cell.length_a   1.000
_cell.length_b   1.000
_cell.length_c   1.000
_cell.angle_alpha   90.00
_cell.angle_beta   90.00
_cell.angle_gamma   90.00
#
_symmetry.space_group_name_H-M   'P 1'
#
loop_
_entity.id
_entity.type
_entity.pdbx_description
1 polymer ?
#
loop_
_entity_poly.entity_id
_entity_poly.type
_entity_poly.pdbx_seq_one_letter_code
_entity_poly.pdbx_strand_id
1 'polypeptide(L)'
;MLVQMLRPEMQSWLEEKLANSESDNQVLRQQSLAISPTGKSLTARQRTKIIPRTPENGNVINEEAKVSSDTTLAISNVREPESEEKPQKSLNEKQQVNQDLLIKCISQNLGFSGSKPIAACVIYKCLLHWRSFEVERTTVFDRVIQTIASAIEVQDNNDVLAYWLSNSSTLLLLLQHTLKASGAASLTPQRRRAMSASLFGRMSQGLRASPQSAGLSFLSGRGHSRLDDLRQVEAKYPALLFKQQLTAFLEKIYGMIRDNMKKEISPLLGLCIQVPRTSRASLVKGRSQANAVAQQALIAHWQSIVKSLNRYLQIMKSNHVPPFLVRKVFTQIFSFINVQLFNSLLLRRECCSFSNGEYVKAGLAELEQWCREATEEFAGSAWDELKHIRQAVGFLVIHQKPKKTLKEIMKELCPVLSIQQVYRISTMYWDDKYGTHSVSSDVIANMRVMMTEDSNNAVSSSFLLDDDSSIPFTVDDISKSLQQVDIADVDPPSLIRENSGFGFLLPRTES
;
A
#
# COMPACT_ATOMS: atom_id res chain seq x y z
N MET A 1 25.46 -14.77 -25.49
CA MET A 1 24.88 -16.03 -26.01
C MET A 1 24.34 -16.96 -24.92
N LEU A 2 25.05 -17.24 -23.81
CA LEU A 2 24.56 -18.14 -22.75
C LEU A 2 23.28 -17.67 -22.02
N VAL A 3 23.08 -16.36 -21.84
CA VAL A 3 21.88 -15.80 -21.17
C VAL A 3 20.61 -15.89 -22.04
N GLN A 4 20.75 -16.01 -23.36
CA GLN A 4 19.59 -16.15 -24.28
C GLN A 4 19.06 -17.59 -24.34
N MET A 5 19.87 -18.60 -24.04
CA MET A 5 19.42 -20.00 -24.00
C MET A 5 18.78 -20.41 -22.66
N LEU A 6 19.15 -19.75 -21.55
CA LEU A 6 18.64 -20.09 -20.22
C LEU A 6 17.28 -19.46 -19.88
N ARG A 7 16.86 -18.41 -20.61
CA ARG A 7 15.60 -17.69 -20.34
C ARG A 7 14.34 -18.54 -20.64
N PRO A 8 14.25 -19.25 -21.78
CA PRO A 8 13.10 -20.10 -22.07
C PRO A 8 13.03 -21.32 -21.13
N GLU A 9 14.17 -21.92 -20.80
CA GLU A 9 14.24 -23.07 -19.88
C GLU A 9 13.81 -22.69 -18.46
N MET A 10 14.22 -21.51 -17.98
CA MET A 10 13.81 -20.99 -16.67
C MET A 10 12.32 -20.62 -16.64
N GLN A 11 11.76 -20.08 -17.72
CA GLN A 11 10.31 -19.84 -17.83
C GLN A 11 9.52 -21.14 -17.85
N SER A 12 9.94 -22.12 -18.65
CA SER A 12 9.29 -23.44 -18.70
C SER A 12 9.34 -24.14 -17.34
N TRP A 13 10.46 -24.04 -16.62
CA TRP A 13 10.60 -24.63 -15.28
C TRP A 13 9.72 -23.92 -14.23
N LEU A 14 9.55 -22.60 -14.34
CA LEU A 14 8.65 -21.83 -13.48
C LEU A 14 7.17 -22.14 -13.77
N GLU A 15 6.80 -22.29 -15.04
CA GLU A 15 5.44 -22.68 -15.46
C GLU A 15 5.11 -24.10 -15.01
N GLU A 16 6.06 -25.04 -15.12
CA GLU A 16 5.91 -26.41 -14.61
C GLU A 16 5.77 -26.43 -13.08
N LYS A 17 6.56 -25.61 -12.37
CA LYS A 17 6.44 -25.44 -10.91
C LYS A 17 5.09 -24.84 -10.51
N LEU A 18 4.57 -23.88 -11.26
CA LEU A 18 3.27 -23.26 -11.01
C LEU A 18 2.13 -24.27 -11.24
N ALA A 19 2.17 -25.00 -12.36
CA ALA A 19 1.19 -26.04 -12.69
C ALA A 19 1.18 -27.19 -11.67
N ASN A 20 2.36 -27.61 -11.20
CA ASN A 20 2.47 -28.62 -10.14
C ASN A 20 1.89 -28.10 -8.81
N SER A 21 2.16 -26.84 -8.46
CA SER A 21 1.61 -26.24 -7.24
C SER A 21 0.09 -26.02 -7.31
N GLU A 22 -0.46 -25.74 -8.48
CA GLU A 22 -1.89 -25.63 -8.72
C GLU A 22 -2.59 -27.00 -8.70
N SER A 23 -1.94 -28.03 -9.26
CA SER A 23 -2.36 -29.43 -9.16
C SER A 23 -2.39 -29.92 -7.71
N ASP A 24 -1.34 -29.65 -6.93
CA ASP A 24 -1.30 -29.98 -5.50
C ASP A 24 -2.43 -29.27 -4.72
N ASN A 25 -2.74 -28.02 -5.08
CA ASN A 25 -3.89 -27.29 -4.52
C ASN A 25 -5.24 -27.93 -4.88
N GLN A 26 -5.39 -28.40 -6.12
CA GLN A 26 -6.61 -29.10 -6.55
C GLN A 26 -6.75 -30.46 -5.85
N VAL A 27 -5.67 -31.22 -5.70
CA VAL A 27 -5.65 -32.50 -4.99
C VAL A 27 -5.99 -32.31 -3.50
N LEU A 28 -5.45 -31.27 -2.85
CA LEU A 28 -5.79 -30.93 -1.46
C LEU A 28 -7.26 -30.51 -1.31
N ARG A 29 -7.82 -29.77 -2.27
CA ARG A 29 -9.26 -29.46 -2.31
C ARG A 29 -10.10 -30.72 -2.49
N GLN A 30 -9.70 -31.65 -3.36
CA GLN A 30 -10.41 -32.92 -3.54
C GLN A 30 -10.30 -33.84 -2.31
N GLN A 31 -9.15 -33.87 -1.63
CA GLN A 31 -8.98 -34.59 -0.37
C GLN A 31 -9.86 -33.99 0.74
N SER A 32 -10.05 -32.66 0.78
CA SER A 32 -10.96 -32.02 1.74
C SER A 32 -12.44 -32.38 1.51
N LEU A 33 -12.82 -32.67 0.26
CA LEU A 33 -14.17 -33.11 -0.09
C LEU A 33 -14.39 -34.60 0.19
N ALA A 34 -13.34 -35.42 0.14
CA ALA A 34 -13.40 -36.86 0.37
C ALA A 34 -13.46 -37.27 1.86
N ILE A 35 -13.13 -36.37 2.79
CA ILE A 35 -13.08 -36.64 4.25
C ILE A 35 -14.44 -36.40 4.93
N SER A 36 -15.49 -36.02 4.20
CA SER A 36 -16.85 -35.87 4.76
C SER A 36 -17.66 -37.17 4.61
N PRO A 37 -17.97 -37.93 5.68
CA PRO A 37 -19.04 -38.90 5.62
C PRO A 37 -20.38 -38.16 5.74
N THR A 38 -21.38 -38.65 4.98
CA THR A 38 -22.82 -38.29 4.98
C THR A 38 -23.24 -36.94 4.39
N GLY A 39 -23.91 -37.03 3.23
CA GLY A 39 -24.73 -35.95 2.65
C GLY A 39 -25.04 -36.19 1.17
N LYS A 40 -26.04 -37.04 0.89
CA LYS A 40 -26.44 -37.48 -0.46
C LYS A 40 -26.83 -36.32 -1.39
N SER A 41 -26.26 -36.37 -2.60
CA SER A 41 -26.78 -35.98 -3.92
C SER A 41 -28.05 -35.11 -4.01
N LEU A 42 -27.94 -33.96 -4.69
CA LEU A 42 -29.01 -33.48 -5.56
C LEU A 42 -28.45 -32.97 -6.90
N THR A 43 -28.73 -33.78 -7.91
CA THR A 43 -28.58 -33.52 -9.34
C THR A 43 -29.59 -32.48 -9.85
N ALA A 44 -29.12 -31.68 -10.80
CA ALA A 44 -29.82 -31.01 -11.89
C ALA A 44 -31.37 -31.02 -11.95
N ARG A 45 -31.93 -29.80 -11.90
CA ARG A 45 -32.85 -29.19 -12.89
C ARG A 45 -34.09 -29.98 -13.33
N GLN A 46 -35.28 -29.54 -12.88
CA GLN A 46 -36.49 -29.53 -13.71
C GLN A 46 -37.27 -28.21 -13.54
N ARG A 47 -37.65 -27.62 -14.68
CA ARG A 47 -38.62 -26.54 -14.83
C ARG A 47 -40.02 -27.14 -14.85
N THR A 48 -40.97 -26.57 -14.12
CA THR A 48 -42.38 -26.50 -14.53
C THR A 48 -43.09 -25.34 -13.84
N LYS A 49 -43.85 -24.60 -14.65
CA LYS A 49 -44.73 -23.48 -14.28
C LYS A 49 -46.00 -24.01 -13.61
N ILE A 50 -46.44 -23.45 -12.48
CA ILE A 50 -47.86 -23.43 -12.08
C ILE A 50 -48.18 -22.09 -11.38
N ILE A 51 -49.30 -21.50 -11.82
CA ILE A 51 -49.92 -20.20 -11.48
C ILE A 51 -50.62 -20.29 -10.11
N PRO A 52 -50.68 -19.21 -9.30
CA PRO A 52 -51.43 -19.20 -8.05
C PRO A 52 -52.90 -18.84 -8.28
N ARG A 53 -53.82 -19.48 -7.54
CA ARG A 53 -55.15 -18.91 -7.25
C ARG A 53 -55.41 -18.94 -5.76
N THR A 54 -55.80 -17.78 -5.27
CA THR A 54 -56.28 -17.44 -3.93
C THR A 54 -57.61 -18.13 -3.60
N PRO A 55 -57.93 -18.31 -2.30
CA PRO A 55 -59.21 -18.85 -1.85
C PRO A 55 -60.20 -17.72 -1.57
N GLU A 56 -61.51 -17.98 -1.65
CA GLU A 56 -62.44 -17.38 -0.69
C GLU A 56 -63.77 -18.13 -0.58
N ASN A 57 -64.25 -18.12 0.66
CA ASN A 57 -65.37 -18.80 1.31
C ASN A 57 -66.74 -18.73 0.63
N GLY A 58 -67.59 -19.70 1.01
CA GLY A 58 -69.04 -19.51 1.06
C GLY A 58 -69.85 -20.75 1.45
N ASN A 59 -70.31 -20.76 2.70
CA ASN A 59 -71.59 -21.31 3.20
C ASN A 59 -71.75 -22.74 3.78
N VAL A 60 -71.88 -22.73 5.13
CA VAL A 60 -72.97 -23.22 6.03
C VAL A 60 -73.48 -24.67 5.97
N ILE A 61 -73.72 -25.17 7.21
CA ILE A 61 -74.67 -26.19 7.72
C ILE A 61 -73.95 -27.50 8.12
N ASN A 62 -73.56 -27.70 9.39
CA ASN A 62 -74.32 -28.08 10.61
C ASN A 62 -74.50 -29.61 10.74
N GLU A 63 -74.61 -30.07 12.01
CA GLU A 63 -74.82 -31.45 12.51
C GLU A 63 -73.53 -32.22 12.86
N GLU A 64 -73.13 -32.22 14.14
CA GLU A 64 -73.58 -33.08 15.26
C GLU A 64 -72.64 -34.28 15.47
N ALA A 65 -71.92 -34.27 16.60
CA ALA A 65 -71.97 -35.28 17.66
C ALA A 65 -71.12 -36.55 17.39
N LYS A 66 -70.46 -37.24 18.33
CA LYS A 66 -70.15 -37.12 19.76
C LYS A 66 -69.40 -38.44 20.09
N VAL A 67 -68.18 -38.39 20.66
CA VAL A 67 -67.62 -39.39 21.62
C VAL A 67 -67.30 -40.79 21.01
N SER A 68 -66.25 -41.58 21.30
CA SER A 68 -65.48 -41.92 22.51
C SER A 68 -64.33 -42.87 22.14
N SER A 69 -63.25 -42.84 22.92
CA SER A 69 -62.48 -43.99 23.48
C SER A 69 -61.69 -44.88 22.51
N ASP A 70 -60.35 -44.79 22.52
CA ASP A 70 -59.37 -45.53 23.38
C ASP A 70 -58.92 -46.85 22.75
N THR A 71 -57.59 -47.04 22.62
CA THR A 71 -56.81 -48.21 23.09
C THR A 71 -55.42 -48.20 22.41
N THR A 72 -54.42 -47.81 23.22
CA THR A 72 -53.10 -48.44 23.41
C THR A 72 -52.30 -48.91 22.20
N LEU A 73 -51.04 -48.43 22.08
CA LEU A 73 -49.84 -49.28 21.96
C LEU A 73 -48.57 -48.45 22.22
N ALA A 74 -47.76 -48.92 23.16
CA ALA A 74 -46.50 -48.35 23.60
C ALA A 74 -45.37 -48.56 22.57
N ILE A 75 -44.53 -47.55 22.36
CA ILE A 75 -43.15 -47.72 21.89
C ILE A 75 -42.21 -46.84 22.71
N SER A 76 -41.18 -47.51 23.21
CA SER A 76 -40.06 -47.12 24.06
C SER A 76 -39.10 -46.08 23.48
N ASN A 77 -38.48 -45.30 24.41
CA ASN A 77 -37.13 -44.69 24.40
C ASN A 77 -36.74 -43.84 23.16
N VAL A 78 -36.23 -42.63 23.30
CA VAL A 78 -34.84 -42.34 23.69
C VAL A 78 -34.79 -40.90 24.24
N ARG A 79 -34.24 -40.73 25.44
CA ARG A 79 -33.76 -39.42 25.92
C ARG A 79 -32.55 -39.04 25.07
N GLU A 80 -32.70 -38.06 24.20
CA GLU A 80 -31.55 -37.37 23.60
C GLU A 80 -30.79 -36.60 24.69
N PRO A 81 -29.45 -36.56 24.65
CA PRO A 81 -28.68 -35.71 25.53
C PRO A 81 -28.70 -34.28 24.99
N GLU A 82 -29.83 -33.57 25.14
CA GLU A 82 -29.85 -32.11 24.97
C GLU A 82 -29.14 -31.45 26.17
N SER A 83 -27.81 -31.28 26.12
CA SER A 83 -27.16 -30.37 27.09
C SER A 83 -25.84 -29.70 26.68
N GLU A 84 -25.29 -29.96 25.47
CA GLU A 84 -24.03 -29.30 25.05
C GLU A 84 -24.14 -28.38 23.81
N GLU A 85 -25.16 -28.51 22.94
CA GLU A 85 -25.25 -27.67 21.73
C GLU A 85 -25.79 -26.25 21.97
N LYS A 86 -26.71 -26.05 22.92
CA LYS A 86 -27.36 -24.76 23.21
C LYS A 86 -26.36 -23.68 23.68
N PRO A 87 -25.42 -23.96 24.60
CA PRO A 87 -24.42 -22.98 25.04
C PRO A 87 -23.50 -22.53 23.90
N GLN A 88 -23.04 -23.46 23.06
CA GLN A 88 -22.06 -23.19 22.01
C GLN A 88 -22.66 -22.41 20.83
N LYS A 89 -23.92 -22.69 20.47
CA LYS A 89 -24.70 -21.87 19.52
C LYS A 89 -24.89 -20.44 20.02
N SER A 90 -25.27 -20.27 21.30
CA SER A 90 -25.44 -18.93 21.90
C SER A 90 -24.13 -18.11 21.98
N LEU A 91 -22.99 -18.79 22.14
CA LEU A 91 -21.67 -18.15 22.21
C LEU A 91 -21.23 -17.66 20.82
N ASN A 92 -21.47 -18.46 19.79
CA ASN A 92 -21.23 -18.09 18.39
C ASN A 92 -22.14 -16.93 17.93
N GLU A 93 -23.42 -16.94 18.32
CA GLU A 93 -24.35 -15.84 18.04
C GLU A 93 -23.89 -14.53 18.70
N LYS A 94 -23.48 -14.57 19.97
CA LYS A 94 -22.90 -13.40 20.66
C LYS A 94 -21.63 -12.89 19.98
N GLN A 95 -20.77 -13.79 19.51
CA GLN A 95 -19.57 -13.41 18.78
C GLN A 95 -19.90 -12.74 17.45
N GLN A 96 -20.91 -13.23 16.73
CA GLN A 96 -21.38 -12.62 15.48
C GLN A 96 -21.92 -11.20 15.71
N VAL A 97 -22.74 -10.99 16.75
CA VAL A 97 -23.24 -9.65 17.14
C VAL A 97 -22.09 -8.70 17.46
N ASN A 98 -21.06 -9.16 18.17
CA ASN A 98 -19.88 -8.35 18.45
C ASN A 98 -19.10 -8.01 17.18
N GLN A 99 -18.99 -8.93 16.21
CA GLN A 99 -18.39 -8.62 14.91
C GLN A 99 -19.22 -7.58 14.14
N ASP A 100 -20.54 -7.68 14.14
CA ASP A 100 -21.42 -6.70 13.48
C ASP A 100 -21.25 -5.29 14.06
N LEU A 101 -21.14 -5.19 15.38
CA LEU A 101 -20.86 -3.94 16.08
C LEU A 101 -19.46 -3.39 15.75
N LEU A 102 -18.44 -4.26 15.66
CA LEU A 102 -17.11 -3.86 15.23
C LEU A 102 -17.16 -3.26 13.82
N ILE A 103 -17.81 -3.94 12.86
CA ILE A 103 -17.92 -3.47 11.48
C ILE A 103 -18.65 -2.12 11.42
N LYS A 104 -19.77 -1.98 12.14
CA LYS A 104 -20.50 -0.71 12.25
C LYS A 104 -19.65 0.41 12.84
N CYS A 105 -18.81 0.09 13.83
CA CYS A 105 -17.90 1.03 14.48
C CYS A 105 -16.82 1.52 13.52
N ILE A 106 -16.10 0.60 12.85
CA ILE A 106 -14.97 0.94 11.97
C ILE A 106 -15.41 1.53 10.62
N SER A 107 -16.69 1.40 10.27
CA SER A 107 -17.29 2.08 9.11
C SER A 107 -17.41 3.59 9.33
N GLN A 108 -17.26 4.06 10.57
CA GLN A 108 -17.23 5.49 10.91
C GLN A 108 -15.78 6.00 10.88
N ASN A 109 -15.62 7.32 10.72
CA ASN A 109 -14.32 7.95 10.93
C ASN A 109 -14.05 8.06 12.44
N LEU A 110 -13.23 7.16 12.97
CA LEU A 110 -12.91 7.09 14.39
C LEU A 110 -11.81 8.08 14.80
N GLY A 111 -11.11 8.70 13.85
CA GLY A 111 -10.03 9.64 14.11
C GLY A 111 -8.79 9.02 14.76
N PHE A 112 -8.09 9.83 15.54
CA PHE A 112 -6.77 9.52 16.10
C PHE A 112 -6.72 9.86 17.59
N SER A 113 -5.98 9.08 18.36
CA SER A 113 -5.58 9.42 19.74
C SER A 113 -4.11 9.81 19.73
N GLY A 114 -3.84 11.12 19.80
CA GLY A 114 -2.52 11.65 19.46
C GLY A 114 -2.18 11.33 18.00
N SER A 115 -1.08 10.61 17.77
CA SER A 115 -0.69 10.11 16.43
C SER A 115 -1.19 8.69 16.12
N LYS A 116 -1.93 8.05 17.04
CA LYS A 116 -2.32 6.63 16.94
C LYS A 116 -3.67 6.49 16.23
N PRO A 117 -3.76 5.75 15.11
CA PRO A 117 -5.03 5.54 14.42
C PRO A 117 -5.96 4.62 15.22
N ILE A 118 -7.14 5.13 15.60
CA ILE A 118 -8.04 4.43 16.52
C ILE A 118 -8.61 3.17 15.87
N ALA A 119 -9.01 3.22 14.59
CA ALA A 119 -9.60 2.06 13.93
C ALA A 119 -8.60 0.90 13.83
N ALA A 120 -7.34 1.15 13.47
CA ALA A 120 -6.28 0.13 13.44
C ALA A 120 -6.11 -0.55 14.81
N CYS A 121 -6.06 0.25 15.89
CA CYS A 121 -5.88 -0.24 17.25
C CYS A 121 -7.07 -1.10 17.70
N VAL A 122 -8.30 -0.64 17.45
CA VAL A 122 -9.53 -1.36 17.79
C VAL A 122 -9.63 -2.67 17.02
N ILE A 123 -9.40 -2.65 15.70
CA ILE A 123 -9.39 -3.86 14.86
C ILE A 123 -8.38 -4.87 15.42
N TYR A 124 -7.14 -4.43 15.63
CA TYR A 124 -6.09 -5.30 16.13
C TYR A 124 -6.41 -5.93 17.49
N LYS A 125 -6.83 -5.11 18.47
CA LYS A 125 -7.21 -5.60 19.81
C LYS A 125 -8.36 -6.62 19.74
N CYS A 126 -9.37 -6.37 18.90
CA CYS A 126 -10.49 -7.31 18.71
C CYS A 126 -10.03 -8.65 18.10
N LEU A 127 -9.20 -8.60 17.05
CA LEU A 127 -8.68 -9.81 16.40
C LEU A 127 -7.81 -10.65 17.34
N LEU A 128 -6.99 -10.01 18.17
CA LEU A 128 -6.22 -10.67 19.22
C LEU A 128 -7.13 -11.33 20.27
N HIS A 129 -8.09 -10.56 20.81
CA HIS A 129 -8.97 -11.04 21.86
C HIS A 129 -9.82 -12.24 21.40
N TRP A 130 -10.29 -12.21 20.15
CA TRP A 130 -11.02 -13.32 19.55
C TRP A 130 -10.12 -14.46 19.02
N ARG A 131 -8.80 -14.37 19.23
CA ARG A 131 -7.79 -15.32 18.71
C ARG A 131 -7.94 -15.60 17.22
N SER A 132 -8.41 -14.61 16.45
CA SER A 132 -8.81 -14.79 15.05
C SER A 132 -7.64 -15.23 14.15
N PHE A 133 -6.39 -14.98 14.58
CA PHE A 133 -5.20 -15.38 13.86
C PHE A 133 -4.89 -16.89 13.91
N GLU A 134 -5.46 -17.60 14.88
CA GLU A 134 -5.19 -19.02 15.16
C GLU A 134 -6.28 -19.96 14.62
N VAL A 135 -7.36 -19.39 14.06
CA VAL A 135 -8.54 -20.16 13.62
C VAL A 135 -8.46 -20.51 12.14
N GLU A 136 -8.87 -21.73 11.77
CA GLU A 136 -8.86 -22.20 10.37
C GLU A 136 -9.93 -21.54 9.49
N ARG A 137 -11.02 -21.05 10.08
CA ARG A 137 -12.14 -20.39 9.39
C ARG A 137 -12.64 -19.21 10.20
N THR A 138 -12.67 -18.03 9.58
CA THR A 138 -13.29 -16.83 10.15
C THR A 138 -13.68 -15.88 9.03
N THR A 139 -14.80 -15.18 9.19
CA THR A 139 -15.30 -14.19 8.23
C THR A 139 -14.92 -12.76 8.61
N VAL A 140 -14.39 -12.55 9.82
CA VAL A 140 -14.10 -11.19 10.33
C VAL A 140 -13.07 -10.45 9.46
N PHE A 141 -12.07 -11.16 8.92
CA PHE A 141 -11.06 -10.58 8.05
C PHE A 141 -11.67 -10.06 6.76
N ASP A 142 -12.48 -10.87 6.07
CA ASP A 142 -13.15 -10.48 4.84
C ASP A 142 -14.06 -9.26 5.06
N ARG A 143 -14.77 -9.22 6.19
CA ARG A 143 -15.66 -8.11 6.55
C ARG A 143 -14.91 -6.81 6.83
N VAL A 144 -13.76 -6.89 7.50
CA VAL A 144 -12.87 -5.72 7.71
C VAL A 144 -12.36 -5.22 6.36
N ILE A 145 -11.86 -6.11 5.50
CA ILE A 145 -11.39 -5.76 4.16
C ILE A 145 -12.49 -5.13 3.30
N GLN A 146 -13.71 -5.67 3.32
CA GLN A 146 -14.86 -5.09 2.62
C GLN A 146 -15.21 -3.70 3.14
N THR A 147 -15.06 -3.45 4.45
CA THR A 147 -15.30 -2.13 5.03
C THR A 147 -14.28 -1.11 4.52
N ILE A 148 -13.00 -1.49 4.49
CA ILE A 148 -11.93 -0.65 3.90
C ILE A 148 -12.24 -0.41 2.42
N ALA A 149 -12.58 -1.46 1.67
CA ALA A 149 -12.86 -1.40 0.25
C ALA A 149 -14.01 -0.45 -0.10
N SER A 150 -15.11 -0.52 0.66
CA SER A 150 -16.25 0.38 0.49
C SER A 150 -15.89 1.82 0.84
N ALA A 151 -15.10 2.04 1.89
CA ALA A 151 -14.70 3.38 2.28
C ALA A 151 -13.78 4.06 1.25
N ILE A 152 -12.95 3.30 0.52
CA ILE A 152 -12.06 3.84 -0.52
C ILE A 152 -12.65 3.79 -1.94
N GLU A 153 -13.95 3.50 -2.07
CA GLU A 153 -14.64 3.45 -3.37
C GLU A 153 -14.64 4.82 -4.06
N VAL A 154 -14.79 5.90 -3.29
CA VAL A 154 -14.70 7.29 -3.78
C VAL A 154 -13.24 7.70 -3.89
N GLN A 155 -12.64 7.41 -5.04
CA GLN A 155 -11.19 7.54 -5.27
C GLN A 155 -10.67 8.99 -5.20
N ASP A 156 -11.50 10.01 -5.42
CA ASP A 156 -11.07 11.42 -5.40
C ASP A 156 -11.01 12.02 -3.96
N ASN A 157 -11.50 11.31 -2.94
CA ASN A 157 -11.49 11.79 -1.56
C ASN A 157 -10.16 11.48 -0.85
N ASN A 158 -9.18 12.36 -1.05
CA ASN A 158 -7.83 12.20 -0.52
C ASN A 158 -7.76 12.17 1.02
N ASP A 159 -8.69 12.80 1.74
CA ASP A 159 -8.75 12.74 3.21
C ASP A 159 -9.10 11.33 3.69
N VAL A 160 -10.10 10.70 3.07
CA VAL A 160 -10.49 9.31 3.40
C VAL A 160 -9.39 8.32 3.00
N LEU A 161 -8.74 8.54 1.85
CA LEU A 161 -7.59 7.74 1.44
C LEU A 161 -6.43 7.87 2.44
N ALA A 162 -6.09 9.08 2.88
CA ALA A 162 -5.01 9.30 3.84
C ALA A 162 -5.34 8.68 5.22
N TYR A 163 -6.59 8.79 5.68
CA TYR A 163 -7.07 8.12 6.89
C TYR A 163 -6.87 6.60 6.81
N TRP A 164 -7.29 5.96 5.71
CA TRP A 164 -7.13 4.51 5.54
C TRP A 164 -5.70 4.09 5.24
N LEU A 165 -4.86 4.95 4.66
CA LEU A 165 -3.42 4.70 4.52
C LEU A 165 -2.73 4.61 5.89
N SER A 166 -3.05 5.54 6.79
CA SER A 166 -2.52 5.53 8.16
C SER A 166 -3.02 4.32 8.98
N ASN A 167 -4.32 4.03 8.91
CA ASN A 167 -4.88 2.87 9.60
C ASN A 167 -4.34 1.54 9.05
N SER A 168 -4.24 1.39 7.73
CA SER A 168 -3.75 0.14 7.10
C SER A 168 -2.27 -0.08 7.36
N SER A 169 -1.44 0.96 7.29
CA SER A 169 -0.01 0.85 7.60
C SER A 169 0.25 0.50 9.06
N THR A 170 -0.49 1.11 9.99
CA THR A 170 -0.40 0.78 11.41
C THR A 170 -0.89 -0.64 11.69
N LEU A 171 -2.04 -1.04 11.13
CA LEU A 171 -2.55 -2.40 11.31
C LEU A 171 -1.58 -3.43 10.73
N LEU A 172 -0.98 -3.18 9.56
CA LEU A 172 0.01 -4.06 8.95
C LEU A 172 1.26 -4.22 9.82
N LEU A 173 1.75 -3.13 10.42
CA LEU A 173 2.86 -3.16 11.38
C LEU A 173 2.53 -4.06 12.59
N LEU A 174 1.35 -3.88 13.18
CA LEU A 174 0.90 -4.67 14.32
C LEU A 174 0.77 -6.17 13.98
N LEU A 175 0.25 -6.49 12.78
CA LEU A 175 0.20 -7.87 12.28
C LEU A 175 1.60 -8.43 12.07
N GLN A 176 2.55 -7.66 11.54
CA GLN A 176 3.91 -8.12 11.30
C GLN A 176 4.66 -8.47 12.58
N HIS A 177 4.46 -7.72 13.67
CA HIS A 177 5.02 -8.06 14.98
C HIS A 177 4.35 -9.28 15.63
N THR A 178 3.10 -9.57 15.28
CA THR A 178 2.29 -10.62 15.91
C THR A 178 2.43 -11.97 15.21
N LEU A 179 2.44 -12.00 13.88
CA LEU A 179 2.38 -13.23 13.10
C LEU A 179 3.80 -13.75 12.83
N LYS A 180 4.09 -15.00 13.22
CA LYS A 180 5.32 -15.67 12.77
C LYS A 180 5.29 -15.86 11.26
N ALA A 181 6.37 -15.50 10.57
CA ALA A 181 6.62 -15.98 9.22
C ALA A 181 6.84 -17.49 9.30
N SER A 182 5.79 -18.28 9.06
CA SER A 182 5.93 -19.72 8.91
C SER A 182 6.68 -19.98 7.60
N GLY A 183 7.96 -20.37 7.70
CA GLY A 183 8.75 -20.88 6.58
C GLY A 183 9.86 -19.94 6.06
N ALA A 184 10.98 -19.87 6.80
CA ALA A 184 12.30 -19.54 6.22
C ALA A 184 13.49 -19.91 7.15
N ALA A 185 13.25 -20.16 8.45
CA ALA A 185 14.30 -20.43 9.43
C ALA A 185 14.41 -21.89 9.89
N SER A 186 13.90 -22.87 9.15
CA SER A 186 13.98 -24.31 9.50
C SER A 186 14.67 -25.20 8.46
N LEU A 187 15.35 -24.62 7.45
CA LEU A 187 16.10 -25.39 6.43
C LEU A 187 17.59 -25.07 6.39
N THR A 188 18.19 -24.73 7.53
CA THR A 188 19.62 -24.95 7.71
C THR A 188 19.81 -26.30 8.40
N PRO A 189 20.44 -27.31 7.77
CA PRO A 189 20.87 -28.49 8.50
C PRO A 189 21.93 -28.03 9.48
N GLN A 190 21.51 -27.83 10.74
CA GLN A 190 22.41 -27.53 11.83
C GLN A 190 23.30 -28.75 12.02
N ARG A 191 24.48 -28.70 11.40
CA ARG A 191 25.59 -29.62 11.64
C ARG A 191 25.81 -29.65 13.15
N ARG A 192 25.29 -30.68 13.81
CA ARG A 192 25.73 -31.09 15.14
C ARG A 192 27.19 -31.48 14.99
N ARG A 193 28.11 -30.56 15.30
CA ARG A 193 29.46 -30.94 15.70
C ARG A 193 29.32 -31.67 17.04
N ALA A 194 29.32 -32.99 16.97
CA ALA A 194 29.59 -33.81 18.13
C ALA A 194 31.03 -33.51 18.59
N MET A 195 31.17 -32.94 19.78
CA MET A 195 32.43 -33.05 20.52
C MET A 195 32.35 -34.32 21.37
N SER A 196 33.37 -35.14 21.20
CA SER A 196 33.68 -36.35 21.97
C SER A 196 33.82 -36.07 23.47
N ALA A 197 33.25 -36.93 24.32
CA ALA A 197 33.97 -37.61 25.41
C ALA A 197 33.06 -38.54 26.24
N SER A 198 33.66 -39.67 26.60
CA SER A 198 33.42 -40.59 27.73
C SER A 198 32.09 -41.36 27.83
N LEU A 199 32.19 -42.61 27.35
CA LEU A 199 31.57 -43.80 27.93
C LEU A 199 32.11 -44.05 29.34
N PHE A 200 31.25 -44.12 30.37
CA PHE A 200 31.27 -45.10 31.48
C PHE A 200 30.06 -44.84 32.39
N GLY A 201 29.30 -45.89 32.70
CA GLY A 201 27.94 -45.80 33.23
C GLY A 201 27.76 -45.76 34.75
N ARG A 202 26.50 -45.79 35.20
CA ARG A 202 25.96 -46.60 36.31
C ARG A 202 24.47 -46.29 36.56
N MET A 203 23.81 -47.28 37.16
CA MET A 203 22.39 -47.47 37.50
C MET A 203 21.70 -46.29 38.24
N SER A 204 20.40 -46.11 38.05
CA SER A 204 19.35 -46.45 39.06
C SER A 204 17.93 -45.99 38.69
N GLN A 205 17.01 -46.96 38.70
CA GLN A 205 15.61 -47.01 39.18
C GLN A 205 14.66 -45.79 39.20
N GLY A 206 13.43 -46.05 38.71
CA GLY A 206 12.13 -45.59 39.27
C GLY A 206 11.68 -44.17 38.88
N LEU A 207 10.41 -43.81 38.67
CA LEU A 207 9.08 -44.38 38.92
C LEU A 207 8.06 -43.71 37.96
N ARG A 208 6.92 -44.36 37.72
CA ARG A 208 5.71 -43.82 37.06
C ARG A 208 5.15 -42.58 37.78
N ALA A 209 4.65 -41.59 37.02
CA ALA A 209 3.52 -40.76 37.42
C ALA A 209 2.73 -40.23 36.19
N SER A 210 1.41 -40.24 36.34
CA SER A 210 0.32 -39.90 35.40
C SER A 210 0.17 -38.38 35.21
N PRO A 211 -0.47 -37.86 34.13
CA PRO A 211 -0.68 -36.42 33.97
C PRO A 211 -1.88 -35.99 34.82
N GLN A 212 -1.67 -34.99 35.68
CA GLN A 212 -2.77 -34.21 36.27
C GLN A 212 -2.55 -32.73 36.02
N SER A 213 -3.70 -32.11 35.74
CA SER A 213 -3.96 -30.69 35.55
C SER A 213 -3.21 -29.75 36.49
N ALA A 214 -2.65 -28.69 35.91
CA ALA A 214 -2.39 -27.41 36.55
C ALA A 214 -2.57 -26.35 35.45
N GLY A 215 -3.50 -25.40 35.56
CA GLY A 215 -3.47 -24.37 36.60
C GLY A 215 -2.61 -23.23 36.09
N LEU A 216 -3.25 -22.25 35.43
CA LEU A 216 -2.60 -21.06 34.88
C LEU A 216 -1.99 -20.21 36.01
N SER A 217 -0.66 -20.10 36.04
CA SER A 217 0.05 -19.13 36.87
C SER A 217 0.07 -17.77 36.18
N PHE A 218 -0.68 -16.83 36.75
CA PHE A 218 -0.83 -15.45 36.32
C PHE A 218 0.44 -14.64 36.62
N LEU A 219 0.81 -13.78 35.67
CA LEU A 219 1.99 -12.92 35.70
C LEU A 219 1.91 -11.91 36.85
N SER A 220 2.90 -11.95 37.75
CA SER A 220 3.21 -10.86 38.68
C SER A 220 4.73 -10.74 38.83
N GLY A 221 5.23 -9.51 38.70
CA GLY A 221 6.47 -9.10 39.37
C GLY A 221 7.65 -8.63 38.51
N ARG A 222 7.67 -7.33 38.22
CA ARG A 222 8.80 -6.37 38.22
C ARG A 222 10.18 -6.75 37.62
N GLY A 223 10.65 -5.91 36.69
CA GLY A 223 12.07 -5.52 36.59
C GLY A 223 12.64 -5.47 35.17
N HIS A 224 12.71 -4.27 34.58
CA HIS A 224 13.71 -3.84 33.59
C HIS A 224 14.10 -4.77 32.42
N SER A 225 13.12 -5.29 31.67
CA SER A 225 13.31 -5.68 30.26
C SER A 225 11.94 -5.88 29.61
N ARG A 226 11.44 -4.90 28.86
CA ARG A 226 10.07 -4.91 28.33
C ARG A 226 10.10 -4.54 26.85
N LEU A 227 10.23 -5.53 25.96
CA LEU A 227 9.32 -5.76 24.82
C LEU A 227 9.72 -6.90 23.85
N ASP A 228 10.17 -8.07 24.35
CA ASP A 228 10.35 -9.26 23.49
C ASP A 228 9.18 -10.27 23.59
N ASP A 229 8.10 -9.89 24.29
CA ASP A 229 7.06 -10.83 24.76
C ASP A 229 5.65 -10.57 24.19
N LEU A 230 5.52 -9.88 23.05
CA LEU A 230 4.35 -10.10 22.20
C LEU A 230 4.48 -11.51 21.64
N ARG A 231 3.89 -12.49 22.34
CA ARG A 231 3.87 -13.91 21.94
C ARG A 231 3.58 -14.02 20.46
N GLN A 232 4.62 -14.31 19.69
CA GLN A 232 4.50 -14.52 18.26
C GLN A 232 3.52 -15.68 18.00
N VAL A 233 2.39 -15.38 17.36
CA VAL A 233 1.27 -16.28 17.11
C VAL A 233 1.55 -17.12 15.85
N GLU A 234 1.26 -18.42 15.92
CA GLU A 234 1.27 -19.29 14.74
C GLU A 234 0.03 -18.99 13.89
N ALA A 235 0.22 -18.13 12.89
CA ALA A 235 -0.85 -17.66 12.02
C ALA A 235 -1.38 -18.79 11.12
N LYS A 236 -2.70 -18.99 11.10
CA LYS A 236 -3.36 -19.84 10.12
C LYS A 236 -3.56 -19.12 8.78
N TYR A 237 -3.90 -19.88 7.74
CA TYR A 237 -4.06 -19.38 6.38
C TYR A 237 -4.94 -18.11 6.25
N PRO A 238 -6.12 -18.00 6.91
CA PRO A 238 -6.94 -16.78 6.83
C PRO A 238 -6.22 -15.52 7.30
N ALA A 239 -5.36 -15.63 8.32
CA ALA A 239 -4.59 -14.50 8.84
C ALA A 239 -3.48 -14.06 7.88
N LEU A 240 -2.82 -15.02 7.23
CA LEU A 240 -1.81 -14.75 6.21
C LEU A 240 -2.44 -14.08 4.99
N LEU A 241 -3.60 -14.57 4.54
CA LEU A 241 -4.37 -13.97 3.46
C LEU A 241 -4.82 -12.55 3.81
N PHE A 242 -5.32 -12.33 5.04
CA PHE A 242 -5.68 -11.01 5.53
C PHE A 242 -4.50 -10.04 5.49
N LYS A 243 -3.31 -10.45 5.94
CA LYS A 243 -2.09 -9.64 5.85
C LYS A 243 -1.76 -9.29 4.40
N GLN A 244 -1.82 -10.26 3.48
CA GLN A 244 -1.54 -10.04 2.06
C GLN A 244 -2.55 -9.06 1.42
N GLN A 245 -3.85 -9.24 1.71
CA GLN A 245 -4.89 -8.33 1.23
C GLN A 245 -4.69 -6.92 1.78
N LEU A 246 -4.34 -6.78 3.07
CA LEU A 246 -4.07 -5.49 3.69
C LEU A 246 -2.87 -4.79 3.04
N THR A 247 -1.80 -5.52 2.72
CA THR A 247 -0.67 -4.98 1.95
C THR A 247 -1.13 -4.48 0.58
N ALA A 248 -1.89 -5.28 -0.17
CA ALA A 248 -2.39 -4.86 -1.48
C ALA A 248 -3.32 -3.64 -1.39
N PHE A 249 -4.13 -3.52 -0.33
CA PHE A 249 -4.95 -2.33 -0.09
C PHE A 249 -4.11 -1.10 0.24
N LEU A 250 -3.07 -1.24 1.06
CA LEU A 250 -2.14 -0.15 1.37
C LEU A 250 -1.48 0.36 0.09
N GLU A 251 -0.98 -0.53 -0.76
CA GLU A 251 -0.38 -0.21 -2.06
C GLU A 251 -1.38 0.47 -3.00
N LYS A 252 -2.61 -0.03 -3.05
CA LYS A 252 -3.70 0.55 -3.84
C LYS A 252 -4.04 1.97 -3.39
N ILE A 253 -4.20 2.19 -2.09
CA ILE A 253 -4.50 3.52 -1.51
C ILE A 253 -3.35 4.49 -1.79
N TYR A 254 -2.11 4.05 -1.60
CA TYR A 254 -0.91 4.82 -1.93
C TYR A 254 -0.92 5.23 -3.41
N GLY A 255 -1.18 4.28 -4.31
CA GLY A 255 -1.30 4.52 -5.75
C GLY A 255 -2.37 5.54 -6.09
N MET A 256 -3.56 5.44 -5.48
CA MET A 256 -4.66 6.39 -5.68
C MET A 256 -4.27 7.82 -5.29
N ILE A 257 -3.66 8.03 -4.11
CA ILE A 257 -3.22 9.36 -3.66
C ILE A 257 -2.20 9.95 -4.64
N ARG A 258 -1.20 9.15 -5.04
CA ARG A 258 -0.18 9.53 -6.01
C ARG A 258 -0.81 9.92 -7.34
N ASP A 259 -1.70 9.08 -7.87
CA ASP A 259 -2.28 9.26 -9.20
C ASP A 259 -3.26 10.45 -9.22
N ASN A 260 -4.00 10.69 -8.13
CA ASN A 260 -4.80 11.91 -7.96
C ASN A 260 -3.92 13.16 -8.00
N MET A 261 -2.79 13.15 -7.31
CA MET A 261 -1.86 14.28 -7.31
C MET A 261 -1.25 14.49 -8.70
N LYS A 262 -0.85 13.42 -9.40
CA LYS A 262 -0.39 13.51 -10.80
C LYS A 262 -1.47 14.11 -11.70
N LYS A 263 -2.73 13.66 -11.56
CA LYS A 263 -3.89 14.16 -12.33
C LYS A 263 -4.14 15.65 -12.10
N GLU A 264 -4.00 16.14 -10.87
CA GLU A 264 -4.16 17.57 -10.54
C GLU A 264 -3.01 18.43 -11.06
N ILE A 265 -1.77 17.96 -10.93
CA ILE A 265 -0.56 18.72 -11.29
C ILE A 265 -0.31 18.69 -12.81
N SER A 266 -0.66 17.62 -13.52
CA SER A 266 -0.41 17.44 -14.96
C SER A 266 -0.86 18.61 -15.85
N PRO A 267 -2.10 19.13 -15.78
CA PRO A 267 -2.50 20.28 -16.59
C PRO A 267 -1.71 21.55 -16.25
N LEU A 268 -1.34 21.76 -14.97
CA LEU A 268 -0.53 22.89 -14.53
C LEU A 268 0.90 22.79 -15.05
N LEU A 269 1.49 21.58 -15.04
CA LEU A 269 2.80 21.31 -15.65
C LEU A 269 2.78 21.59 -17.15
N GLY A 270 1.69 21.25 -17.83
CA GLY A 270 1.47 21.59 -19.25
C GLY A 270 1.68 23.08 -19.54
N LEU A 271 1.26 23.95 -18.62
CA LEU A 271 1.41 25.41 -18.69
C LEU A 271 2.80 25.90 -18.24
N CYS A 272 3.57 25.05 -17.57
CA CYS A 272 4.92 25.35 -17.07
C CYS A 272 6.05 24.91 -18.02
N ILE A 273 5.75 24.09 -19.04
CA ILE A 273 6.74 23.60 -20.02
C ILE A 273 7.36 24.74 -20.83
N GLN A 274 6.55 25.76 -21.15
CA GLN A 274 6.94 26.88 -21.97
C GLN A 274 6.57 28.20 -21.29
N VAL A 275 7.44 29.21 -21.37
CA VAL A 275 7.14 30.59 -20.98
C VAL A 275 5.79 31.02 -21.56
N PRO A 276 4.79 31.39 -20.73
CA PRO A 276 3.56 32.00 -21.21
C PRO A 276 3.86 33.22 -22.08
N ARG A 277 3.56 33.11 -23.37
CA ARG A 277 3.65 34.24 -24.31
C ARG A 277 2.44 35.11 -24.07
N THR A 278 2.57 36.12 -23.20
CA THR A 278 1.59 37.21 -23.18
C THR A 278 1.58 37.81 -24.58
N SER A 279 0.41 37.79 -25.21
CA SER A 279 0.21 38.29 -26.58
C SER A 279 0.90 39.64 -26.72
N ARG A 280 1.76 39.78 -27.75
CA ARG A 280 2.54 40.99 -28.09
C ARG A 280 1.64 42.18 -28.52
N ALA A 281 0.62 42.52 -27.73
CA ALA A 281 -0.36 43.55 -28.06
C ALA A 281 -0.22 44.83 -27.21
N SER A 282 0.75 44.92 -26.29
CA SER A 282 0.92 46.13 -25.47
C SER A 282 2.39 46.44 -25.16
N LEU A 283 3.19 46.62 -26.21
CA LEU A 283 4.49 47.32 -26.10
C LEU A 283 4.26 48.82 -26.27
N VAL A 284 3.66 49.46 -25.27
CA VAL A 284 3.74 50.91 -25.07
C VAL A 284 4.15 51.18 -23.63
N LYS A 285 5.38 51.68 -23.48
CA LYS A 285 6.01 52.37 -22.33
C LYS A 285 5.30 52.28 -20.96
N GLY A 286 5.90 51.53 -20.03
CA GLY A 286 5.66 51.65 -18.58
C GLY A 286 6.67 50.82 -17.78
N ARG A 287 7.60 51.48 -17.06
CA ARG A 287 8.77 50.88 -16.41
C ARG A 287 8.43 50.15 -15.09
N SER A 288 9.20 49.08 -14.81
CA SER A 288 9.31 48.25 -13.59
C SER A 288 8.07 47.52 -13.06
N GLN A 289 6.93 48.18 -12.84
CA GLN A 289 5.76 47.54 -12.23
C GLN A 289 5.07 46.54 -13.17
N ALA A 290 5.02 46.85 -14.47
CA ALA A 290 4.45 45.97 -15.50
C ALA A 290 5.27 44.69 -15.71
N ASN A 291 6.60 44.77 -15.54
CA ASN A 291 7.49 43.60 -15.59
C ASN A 291 7.32 42.71 -14.35
N ALA A 292 7.14 43.29 -13.16
CA ALA A 292 6.88 42.52 -11.94
C ALA A 292 5.53 41.79 -12.01
N VAL A 293 4.48 42.44 -12.50
CA VAL A 293 3.15 41.81 -12.67
C VAL A 293 3.18 40.74 -13.77
N ALA A 294 3.88 40.97 -14.89
CA ALA A 294 4.09 39.96 -15.92
C ALA A 294 4.89 38.76 -15.39
N GLN A 295 5.96 39.01 -14.61
CA GLN A 295 6.77 37.96 -13.98
C GLN A 295 6.01 37.19 -12.90
N GLN A 296 5.12 37.85 -12.16
CA GLN A 296 4.21 37.22 -11.20
C GLN A 296 3.18 36.32 -11.90
N ALA A 297 2.68 36.73 -13.07
CA ALA A 297 1.78 35.91 -13.89
C ALA A 297 2.50 34.68 -14.48
N LEU A 298 3.80 34.80 -14.82
CA LEU A 298 4.62 33.67 -15.27
C LEU A 298 4.77 32.62 -14.16
N ILE A 299 5.04 33.05 -12.92
CA ILE A 299 5.27 32.13 -11.79
C ILE A 299 3.97 31.55 -11.20
N ALA A 300 2.80 32.11 -11.52
CA ALA A 300 1.50 31.70 -10.96
C ALA A 300 1.17 30.21 -11.17
N HIS A 301 1.55 29.63 -12.31
CA HIS A 301 1.33 28.19 -12.56
C HIS A 301 2.21 27.32 -11.65
N TRP A 302 3.48 27.68 -11.45
CA TRP A 302 4.38 27.02 -10.51
C TRP A 302 3.88 27.13 -9.07
N GLN A 303 3.39 28.31 -8.67
CA GLN A 303 2.79 28.50 -7.35
C GLN A 303 1.53 27.66 -7.14
N SER A 304 0.75 27.44 -8.21
CA SER A 304 -0.41 26.54 -8.15
C SER A 304 0.00 25.09 -7.94
N ILE A 305 1.11 24.65 -8.56
CA ILE A 305 1.70 23.33 -8.30
C ILE A 305 2.17 23.23 -6.85
N VAL A 306 2.92 24.20 -6.35
CA VAL A 306 3.39 24.26 -4.95
C VAL A 306 2.22 24.24 -3.98
N LYS A 307 1.14 24.98 -4.26
CA LYS A 307 -0.09 24.96 -3.46
C LYS A 307 -0.72 23.56 -3.43
N SER A 308 -0.74 22.86 -4.56
CA SER A 308 -1.23 21.48 -4.63
C SER A 308 -0.38 20.54 -3.79
N LEU A 309 0.96 20.59 -3.94
CA LEU A 309 1.89 19.80 -3.13
C LEU A 309 1.69 20.04 -1.63
N ASN A 310 1.55 21.31 -1.23
CA ASN A 310 1.26 21.69 0.15
C ASN A 310 -0.09 21.15 0.64
N ARG A 311 -1.14 21.22 -0.19
CA ARG A 311 -2.47 20.68 0.17
C ARG A 311 -2.39 19.18 0.48
N TYR A 312 -1.73 18.40 -0.37
CA TYR A 312 -1.54 16.97 -0.14
C TYR A 312 -0.68 16.66 1.07
N LEU A 313 0.38 17.45 1.31
CA LEU A 313 1.20 17.32 2.51
C LEU A 313 0.37 17.56 3.77
N GLN A 314 -0.48 18.59 3.79
CA GLN A 314 -1.36 18.88 4.93
C GLN A 314 -2.39 17.78 5.16
N ILE A 315 -3.01 17.23 4.11
CA ILE A 315 -3.95 16.10 4.21
C ILE A 315 -3.27 14.88 4.83
N MET A 316 -2.06 14.54 4.40
CA MET A 316 -1.32 13.40 4.95
C MET A 316 -0.86 13.65 6.39
N LYS A 317 -0.47 14.90 6.73
CA LYS A 317 -0.11 15.29 8.10
C LYS A 317 -1.32 15.24 9.05
N SER A 318 -2.47 15.78 8.65
CA SER A 318 -3.70 15.78 9.48
C SER A 318 -4.25 14.39 9.73
N ASN A 319 -3.94 13.44 8.84
CA ASN A 319 -4.31 12.03 8.98
C ASN A 319 -3.16 11.16 9.53
N HIS A 320 -2.10 11.76 10.07
CA HIS A 320 -0.97 11.06 10.68
C HIS A 320 -0.42 9.92 9.80
N VAL A 321 -0.32 10.15 8.49
CA VAL A 321 0.30 9.19 7.58
C VAL A 321 1.79 9.08 7.94
N PRO A 322 2.35 7.87 8.07
CA PRO A 322 3.76 7.70 8.40
C PRO A 322 4.67 8.52 7.46
N PRO A 323 5.60 9.34 7.99
CA PRO A 323 6.43 10.23 7.16
C PRO A 323 7.19 9.50 6.04
N PHE A 324 7.58 8.24 6.26
CA PHE A 324 8.19 7.41 5.22
C PHE A 324 7.31 7.23 3.98
N LEU A 325 6.02 6.94 4.15
CA LEU A 325 5.10 6.82 3.02
C LEU A 325 4.90 8.17 2.33
N VAL A 326 4.83 9.25 3.11
CA VAL A 326 4.72 10.62 2.58
C VAL A 326 5.93 10.98 1.70
N ARG A 327 7.15 10.70 2.17
CA ARG A 327 8.38 10.88 1.38
C ARG A 327 8.32 10.12 0.07
N LYS A 328 7.90 8.85 0.10
CA LYS A 328 7.78 8.02 -1.11
C LYS A 328 6.80 8.61 -2.13
N VAL A 329 5.65 9.13 -1.68
CA VAL A 329 4.70 9.83 -2.57
C VAL A 329 5.40 11.01 -3.25
N PHE A 330 6.03 11.91 -2.48
CA PHE A 330 6.64 13.11 -3.05
C PHE A 330 7.86 12.81 -3.93
N THR A 331 8.67 11.79 -3.62
CA THR A 331 9.73 11.31 -4.51
C THR A 331 9.15 10.92 -5.88
N GLN A 332 8.08 10.12 -5.93
CA GLN A 332 7.48 9.75 -7.21
C GLN A 332 6.84 10.93 -7.94
N ILE A 333 6.27 11.90 -7.23
CA ILE A 333 5.70 13.11 -7.84
C ILE A 333 6.79 14.00 -8.44
N PHE A 334 7.92 14.17 -7.76
CA PHE A 334 9.05 14.92 -8.29
C PHE A 334 9.71 14.19 -9.47
N SER A 335 9.78 12.86 -9.43
CA SER A 335 10.22 12.05 -10.57
C SER A 335 9.30 12.23 -11.77
N PHE A 336 7.98 12.22 -11.57
CA PHE A 336 6.99 12.52 -12.61
C PHE A 336 7.16 13.93 -13.19
N ILE A 337 7.34 14.96 -12.35
CA ILE A 337 7.62 16.33 -12.80
C ILE A 337 8.90 16.36 -13.66
N ASN A 338 9.96 15.68 -13.22
CA ASN A 338 11.22 15.57 -13.97
C ASN A 338 10.98 14.97 -15.36
N VAL A 339 10.28 13.83 -15.44
CA VAL A 339 9.95 13.14 -16.69
C VAL A 339 9.16 14.05 -17.63
N GLN A 340 8.09 14.69 -17.13
CA GLN A 340 7.21 15.53 -17.95
C GLN A 340 7.96 16.74 -18.54
N LEU A 341 8.70 17.47 -17.72
CA LEU A 341 9.43 18.67 -18.15
C LEU A 341 10.59 18.31 -19.08
N PHE A 342 11.36 17.28 -18.72
CA PHE A 342 12.55 16.90 -19.47
C PHE A 342 12.20 16.29 -20.83
N ASN A 343 11.21 15.40 -20.90
CA ASN A 343 10.74 14.84 -22.17
C ASN A 343 10.16 15.94 -23.07
N SER A 344 9.41 16.90 -22.50
CA SER A 344 8.91 18.04 -23.27
C SER A 344 10.04 18.89 -23.85
N LEU A 345 11.12 19.12 -23.09
CA LEU A 345 12.31 19.83 -23.55
C LEU A 345 13.02 19.09 -24.69
N LEU A 346 13.12 17.75 -24.61
CA LEU A 346 13.76 16.90 -25.62
C LEU A 346 12.95 16.69 -26.91
N LEU A 347 11.65 17.01 -26.89
CA LEU A 347 10.74 16.81 -28.02
C LEU A 347 10.34 18.12 -28.71
N ARG A 348 10.51 19.27 -28.07
CA ARG A 348 9.98 20.55 -28.54
C ARG A 348 11.06 21.62 -28.63
N ARG A 349 11.31 22.13 -29.84
CA ARG A 349 12.35 23.12 -30.10
C ARG A 349 12.12 24.42 -29.33
N GLU A 350 10.86 24.83 -29.21
CA GLU A 350 10.44 26.05 -28.53
C GLU A 350 10.67 26.03 -27.01
N CYS A 351 10.97 24.86 -26.43
CA CYS A 351 11.34 24.71 -25.03
C CYS A 351 12.86 24.87 -24.80
N CYS A 352 13.66 24.79 -25.87
CA CYS A 352 15.11 24.92 -25.84
C CYS A 352 15.54 26.37 -26.14
N SER A 353 15.12 27.33 -25.33
CA SER A 353 15.60 28.72 -25.43
C SER A 353 16.18 29.24 -24.12
N PHE A 354 16.94 30.35 -24.19
CA PHE A 354 17.49 30.98 -23.00
C PHE A 354 16.37 31.46 -22.06
N SER A 355 15.38 32.17 -22.60
CA SER A 355 14.26 32.67 -21.79
C SER A 355 13.44 31.55 -21.16
N ASN A 356 13.25 30.43 -21.87
CA ASN A 356 12.56 29.27 -21.32
C ASN A 356 13.38 28.58 -20.23
N GLY A 357 14.70 28.49 -20.43
CA GLY A 357 15.62 28.00 -19.40
C GLY A 357 15.55 28.82 -18.11
N GLU A 358 15.54 30.16 -18.21
CA GLU A 358 15.36 31.04 -17.04
C GLU A 358 14.03 30.81 -16.34
N TYR A 359 12.94 30.71 -17.12
CA TYR A 359 11.60 30.49 -16.59
C TYR A 359 11.44 29.17 -15.84
N VAL A 360 11.83 28.06 -16.47
CA VAL A 360 11.78 26.74 -15.81
C VAL A 360 12.72 26.71 -14.61
N LYS A 361 13.92 27.32 -14.70
CA LYS A 361 14.85 27.42 -13.57
C LYS A 361 14.24 28.17 -12.38
N ALA A 362 13.49 29.26 -12.61
CA ALA A 362 12.77 29.97 -11.55
C ALA A 362 11.66 29.08 -10.94
N GLY A 363 10.90 28.36 -11.76
CA GLY A 363 9.91 27.39 -11.28
C GLY A 363 10.49 26.25 -10.46
N LEU A 364 11.65 25.71 -10.86
CA LEU A 364 12.37 24.70 -10.08
C LEU A 364 12.84 25.24 -8.73
N ALA A 365 13.16 26.54 -8.62
CA ALA A 365 13.52 27.16 -7.35
C ALA A 365 12.32 27.22 -6.37
N GLU A 366 11.09 27.39 -6.88
CA GLU A 366 9.88 27.29 -6.05
C GLU A 366 9.68 25.86 -5.51
N LEU A 367 9.95 24.84 -6.33
CA LEU A 367 9.90 23.45 -5.89
C LEU A 367 11.02 23.12 -4.87
N GLU A 368 12.22 23.69 -5.07
CA GLU A 368 13.32 23.56 -4.10
C GLU A 368 12.95 24.18 -2.75
N GLN A 369 12.36 25.38 -2.79
CA GLN A 369 11.91 26.07 -1.59
C GLN A 369 10.82 25.28 -0.86
N TRP A 370 9.87 24.71 -1.60
CA TRP A 370 8.86 23.81 -1.03
C TRP A 370 9.49 22.60 -0.32
N CYS A 371 10.52 21.96 -0.91
CA CYS A 371 11.23 20.86 -0.26
C CYS A 371 11.89 21.28 1.07
N ARG A 372 12.44 22.50 1.14
CA ARG A 372 13.03 23.05 2.38
C ARG A 372 11.97 23.26 3.45
N GLU A 373 10.80 23.78 3.08
CA GLU A 373 9.67 24.01 3.99
C GLU A 373 9.01 22.71 4.46
N ALA A 374 8.91 21.72 3.58
CA ALA A 374 8.42 20.39 3.91
C ALA A 374 9.42 19.60 4.80
N THR A 375 10.68 20.03 4.86
CA THR A 375 11.79 19.44 5.64
C THR A 375 12.19 18.03 5.20
N GLU A 376 13.34 17.56 5.69
CA GLU A 376 13.83 16.20 5.43
C GLU A 376 12.82 15.12 5.87
N GLU A 377 12.01 15.41 6.89
CA GLU A 377 10.99 14.50 7.40
C GLU A 377 9.97 14.08 6.32
N PHE A 378 9.51 15.02 5.49
CA PHE A 378 8.44 14.76 4.51
C PHE A 378 8.90 14.86 3.05
N ALA A 379 9.87 15.70 2.72
CA ALA A 379 10.41 15.79 1.37
C ALA A 379 11.47 14.72 1.08
N GLY A 380 12.30 14.38 2.08
CA GLY A 380 13.42 13.45 1.89
C GLY A 380 14.27 13.80 0.67
N SER A 381 14.51 12.82 -0.20
CA SER A 381 15.30 12.96 -1.43
C SER A 381 14.49 13.42 -2.65
N ALA A 382 13.26 13.95 -2.49
CA ALA A 382 12.41 14.33 -3.63
C ALA A 382 13.09 15.35 -4.57
N TRP A 383 13.92 16.26 -4.05
CA TRP A 383 14.66 17.23 -4.86
C TRP A 383 15.67 16.60 -5.83
N ASP A 384 16.21 15.44 -5.48
CA ASP A 384 17.22 14.74 -6.29
C ASP A 384 16.61 14.12 -7.55
N GLU A 385 15.30 13.85 -7.53
CA GLU A 385 14.57 13.30 -8.69
C GLU A 385 14.53 14.28 -9.87
N LEU A 386 14.62 15.60 -9.61
CA LEU A 386 14.61 16.65 -10.63
C LEU A 386 15.97 16.81 -11.36
N LYS A 387 16.93 15.91 -11.15
CA LYS A 387 18.31 16.01 -11.66
C LYS A 387 18.42 16.22 -13.18
N HIS A 388 17.58 15.57 -13.99
CA HIS A 388 17.68 15.68 -15.46
C HIS A 388 17.24 17.06 -15.93
N ILE A 389 16.04 17.51 -15.52
CA ILE A 389 15.55 18.82 -15.90
C ILE A 389 16.44 19.94 -15.33
N ARG A 390 16.92 19.80 -14.08
CA ARG A 390 17.84 20.77 -13.45
C ARG A 390 19.13 20.96 -14.24
N GLN A 391 19.78 19.87 -14.65
CA GLN A 391 20.99 19.94 -15.47
C GLN A 391 20.70 20.50 -16.87
N ALA A 392 19.60 20.07 -17.51
CA ALA A 392 19.20 20.57 -18.83
C ALA A 392 18.97 22.09 -18.83
N VAL A 393 18.17 22.61 -17.90
CA VAL A 393 17.89 24.06 -17.83
C VAL A 393 19.10 24.85 -17.34
N GLY A 394 19.89 24.26 -16.43
CA GLY A 394 21.18 24.80 -16.00
C GLY A 394 22.12 25.01 -17.19
N PHE A 395 22.17 24.04 -18.10
CA PHE A 395 22.92 24.14 -19.35
C PHE A 395 22.34 25.18 -20.32
N LEU A 396 21.02 25.23 -20.50
CA LEU A 396 20.34 26.21 -21.38
C LEU A 396 20.65 27.67 -21.01
N VAL A 397 20.83 27.99 -19.72
CA VAL A 397 21.08 29.37 -19.27
C VAL A 397 22.56 29.77 -19.23
N ILE A 398 23.48 28.93 -19.70
CA ILE A 398 24.91 29.29 -19.80
C ILE A 398 25.13 30.24 -20.98
N HIS A 399 25.72 31.41 -20.78
CA HIS A 399 25.99 32.33 -21.90
C HIS A 399 27.12 31.86 -22.82
N GLN A 400 28.19 31.27 -22.25
CA GLN A 400 29.41 30.91 -22.99
C GLN A 400 29.43 29.44 -23.44
N LYS A 401 28.29 28.88 -23.88
CA LYS A 401 28.21 27.50 -24.41
C LYS A 401 29.22 27.21 -25.52
N PRO A 402 29.52 28.12 -26.47
CA PRO A 402 30.51 27.86 -27.53
C PRO A 402 31.91 27.56 -27.02
N LYS A 403 32.26 28.04 -25.81
CA LYS A 403 33.58 27.83 -25.20
C LYS A 403 33.67 26.54 -24.37
N LYS A 404 32.56 25.82 -24.20
CA LYS A 404 32.53 24.61 -23.38
C LYS A 404 32.99 23.41 -24.18
N THR A 405 33.92 22.65 -23.61
CA THR A 405 34.36 21.39 -24.22
C THR A 405 33.33 20.28 -23.98
N LEU A 406 33.33 19.26 -24.83
CA LEU A 406 32.46 18.09 -24.65
C LEU A 406 32.67 17.42 -23.29
N LYS A 407 33.92 17.36 -22.80
CA LYS A 407 34.26 16.79 -21.49
C LYS A 407 33.65 17.60 -20.35
N GLU A 408 33.76 18.93 -20.38
CA GLU A 408 33.12 19.81 -19.39
C GLU A 408 31.60 19.63 -19.38
N ILE A 409 30.98 19.57 -20.57
CA ILE A 409 29.53 19.39 -20.69
C ILE A 409 29.10 18.07 -20.06
N MET A 410 29.76 16.97 -20.40
CA MET A 410 29.36 15.63 -19.96
C MET A 410 29.78 15.30 -18.52
N LYS A 411 30.84 15.89 -17.97
CA LYS A 411 31.35 15.52 -16.64
C LYS A 411 31.05 16.53 -15.55
N GLU A 412 30.88 17.80 -15.90
CA GLU A 412 30.73 18.89 -14.91
C GLU A 412 29.33 19.50 -14.98
N LEU A 413 28.81 19.78 -16.18
CA LEU A 413 27.53 20.48 -16.34
C LEU A 413 26.33 19.52 -16.31
N CYS A 414 26.43 18.42 -17.05
CA CYS A 414 25.32 17.49 -17.29
C CYS A 414 25.72 16.00 -17.06
N PRO A 415 26.30 15.62 -15.90
CA PRO A 415 26.78 14.25 -15.67
C PRO A 415 25.70 13.16 -15.66
N VAL A 416 24.42 13.53 -15.56
CA VAL A 416 23.30 12.59 -15.58
C VAL A 416 22.72 12.40 -16.98
N LEU A 417 22.93 13.36 -17.89
CA LEU A 417 22.34 13.31 -19.23
C LEU A 417 23.18 12.40 -20.13
N SER A 418 22.52 11.61 -20.96
CA SER A 418 23.19 10.84 -22.00
C SER A 418 23.68 11.74 -23.13
N ILE A 419 24.65 11.25 -23.92
CA ILE A 419 25.16 11.99 -25.07
C ILE A 419 24.04 12.35 -26.05
N GLN A 420 23.10 11.42 -26.27
CA GLN A 420 21.91 11.62 -27.13
C GLN A 420 21.03 12.76 -26.65
N GLN A 421 20.81 12.86 -25.34
CA GLN A 421 20.01 13.94 -24.74
C GLN A 421 20.72 15.29 -24.89
N VAL A 422 22.02 15.36 -24.58
CA VAL A 422 22.79 16.62 -24.68
C VAL A 422 22.84 17.13 -26.13
N TYR A 423 23.04 16.25 -27.11
CA TYR A 423 23.00 16.60 -28.52
C TYR A 423 21.65 17.15 -28.96
N ARG A 424 20.56 16.50 -28.56
CA ARG A 424 19.19 16.98 -28.86
C ARG A 424 18.96 18.38 -28.31
N ILE A 425 19.30 18.61 -27.04
CA ILE A 425 19.19 19.93 -26.41
C ILE A 425 20.05 20.96 -27.16
N SER A 426 21.30 20.61 -27.47
CA SER A 426 22.25 21.50 -28.11
C SER A 426 21.85 21.88 -29.54
N THR A 427 21.28 20.95 -30.30
CA THR A 427 20.85 21.18 -31.69
C THR A 427 19.49 21.88 -31.79
N MET A 428 18.62 21.71 -30.80
CA MET A 428 17.35 22.44 -30.73
C MET A 428 17.51 23.85 -30.14
N TYR A 429 18.58 24.11 -29.38
CA TYR A 429 18.80 25.39 -28.71
C TYR A 429 18.78 26.58 -29.67
N TRP A 430 18.11 27.65 -29.25
CA TRP A 430 18.29 28.98 -29.83
C TRP A 430 18.19 30.07 -28.74
N ASP A 431 19.00 31.13 -28.85
CA ASP A 431 18.91 32.26 -27.92
C ASP A 431 17.95 33.33 -28.44
N ASP A 432 16.89 33.55 -27.67
CA ASP A 432 15.81 34.49 -27.94
C ASP A 432 15.93 35.83 -27.21
N LYS A 433 16.99 36.02 -26.40
CA LYS A 433 17.17 37.17 -25.52
C LYS A 433 18.49 37.90 -25.75
N TYR A 434 19.60 37.18 -25.87
CA TYR A 434 20.95 37.77 -25.94
C TYR A 434 21.70 37.46 -27.25
N GLY A 435 21.12 36.67 -28.15
CA GLY A 435 21.76 36.28 -29.41
C GLY A 435 23.00 35.40 -29.25
N THR A 436 23.16 34.72 -28.10
CA THR A 436 24.22 33.74 -27.87
C THR A 436 24.06 32.51 -28.76
N HIS A 437 25.18 31.88 -29.09
CA HIS A 437 25.21 30.66 -29.88
C HIS A 437 25.11 29.41 -28.99
N SER A 438 24.73 28.29 -29.61
CA SER A 438 24.82 26.96 -28.98
C SER A 438 26.29 26.53 -28.79
N VAL A 439 26.52 25.28 -28.41
CA VAL A 439 27.86 24.68 -28.38
C VAL A 439 28.54 24.73 -29.76
N SER A 440 29.87 24.61 -29.79
CA SER A 440 30.64 24.65 -31.03
C SER A 440 30.30 23.49 -31.97
N SER A 441 30.52 23.72 -33.28
CA SER A 441 30.35 22.70 -34.31
C SER A 441 31.17 21.43 -34.07
N ASP A 442 32.37 21.58 -33.49
CA ASP A 442 33.27 20.47 -33.16
C ASP A 442 32.67 19.58 -32.06
N VAL A 443 32.05 20.20 -31.05
CA VAL A 443 31.35 19.46 -29.98
C VAL A 443 30.18 18.68 -30.55
N ILE A 444 29.38 19.28 -31.45
CA ILE A 444 28.28 18.60 -32.14
C ILE A 444 28.78 17.44 -33.01
N ALA A 445 29.90 17.62 -33.72
CA ALA A 445 30.50 16.57 -34.53
C ALA A 445 30.98 15.39 -33.66
N ASN A 446 31.67 15.66 -32.55
CA ASN A 446 32.13 14.64 -31.61
C ASN A 446 30.95 13.88 -30.98
N MET A 447 29.86 14.58 -30.63
CA MET A 447 28.64 13.95 -30.14
C MET A 447 28.05 12.95 -31.16
N ARG A 448 28.04 13.29 -32.45
CA ARG A 448 27.56 12.37 -33.51
C ARG A 448 28.41 11.12 -33.60
N VAL A 449 29.74 11.26 -33.59
CA VAL A 449 30.68 10.12 -33.66
C VAL A 449 30.42 9.15 -32.51
N MET A 450 30.38 9.65 -31.27
CA MET A 450 30.15 8.81 -30.09
C MET A 450 28.77 8.13 -30.11
N MET A 451 27.73 8.78 -30.64
CA MET A 451 26.42 8.14 -30.79
C MET A 451 26.42 6.97 -31.76
N THR A 452 27.13 7.09 -32.88
CA THR A 452 27.28 5.99 -33.84
C THR A 452 28.06 4.82 -33.24
N GLU A 453 29.06 5.10 -32.40
CA GLU A 453 29.84 4.09 -31.68
C GLU A 453 29.00 3.38 -30.60
N ASP A 454 28.18 4.13 -29.85
CA ASP A 454 27.29 3.60 -28.82
C ASP A 454 26.08 2.83 -29.38
N SER A 455 25.57 3.19 -30.56
CA SER A 455 24.44 2.48 -31.20
C SER A 455 24.75 1.03 -31.61
N ASN A 456 26.03 0.63 -31.60
CA ASN A 456 26.44 -0.77 -31.75
C ASN A 456 26.23 -1.61 -30.47
N ASN A 457 25.94 -0.96 -29.34
CA ASN A 457 25.59 -1.61 -28.07
C ASN A 457 24.06 -1.50 -27.83
N ALA A 458 23.33 -2.61 -28.04
CA ALA A 458 21.86 -2.68 -28.09
C ALA A 458 21.10 -2.38 -26.76
N VAL A 459 21.72 -1.78 -25.74
CA VAL A 459 21.17 -1.65 -24.38
C VAL A 459 20.58 -0.27 -24.07
N SER A 460 20.78 0.75 -24.91
CA SER A 460 20.23 2.10 -24.65
C SER A 460 19.73 2.81 -25.91
N SER A 461 18.55 2.41 -26.39
CA SER A 461 17.89 3.05 -27.54
C SER A 461 16.92 4.18 -27.17
N SER A 462 16.49 4.27 -25.90
CA SER A 462 15.57 5.32 -25.45
C SER A 462 16.32 6.51 -24.85
N PHE A 463 16.17 7.68 -25.47
CA PHE A 463 16.66 8.96 -24.95
C PHE A 463 15.63 9.66 -24.05
N LEU A 464 14.38 9.17 -23.99
CA LEU A 464 13.33 9.69 -23.12
C LEU A 464 13.37 8.99 -21.76
N LEU A 465 12.84 9.68 -20.75
CA LEU A 465 12.66 9.10 -19.43
C LEU A 465 11.29 8.43 -19.32
N ASP A 466 11.26 7.30 -18.63
CA ASP A 466 10.02 6.58 -18.30
C ASP A 466 9.52 6.99 -16.90
N ASP A 467 8.20 7.08 -16.73
CA ASP A 467 7.56 7.32 -15.44
C ASP A 467 7.28 5.99 -14.73
N ASP A 468 8.12 5.64 -13.75
CA ASP A 468 7.94 4.41 -12.98
C ASP A 468 6.80 4.55 -11.95
N SER A 469 5.71 3.85 -12.20
CA SER A 469 4.53 3.81 -11.35
C SER A 469 4.50 2.60 -10.39
N SER A 470 5.60 1.87 -10.27
CA SER A 470 5.75 0.78 -9.31
C SER A 470 5.65 1.28 -7.85
N ILE A 471 5.38 0.36 -6.92
CA ILE A 471 5.36 0.67 -5.49
C ILE A 471 6.81 0.76 -4.97
N PRO A 472 7.26 1.90 -4.40
CA PRO A 472 8.67 2.14 -4.09
C PRO A 472 9.08 1.69 -2.68
N PHE A 473 8.36 0.74 -2.08
CA PHE A 473 8.59 0.24 -0.73
C PHE A 473 8.10 -1.20 -0.58
N THR A 474 8.64 -1.89 0.42
CA THR A 474 8.20 -3.21 0.85
C THR A 474 7.56 -3.16 2.23
N VAL A 475 6.90 -4.25 2.61
CA VAL A 475 6.34 -4.46 3.96
C VAL A 475 7.42 -4.35 5.06
N ASP A 476 8.64 -4.78 4.75
CA ASP A 476 9.77 -4.67 5.70
C ASP A 476 10.27 -3.24 5.87
N ASP A 477 10.20 -2.40 4.83
CA ASP A 477 10.58 -0.99 4.93
C ASP A 477 9.60 -0.22 5.82
N ILE A 478 8.31 -0.54 5.73
CA ILE A 478 7.27 0.00 6.61
C ILE A 478 7.60 -0.36 8.07
N SER A 479 7.91 -1.63 8.34
CA SER A 479 8.21 -2.09 9.70
C SER A 479 9.45 -1.45 10.32
N LYS A 480 10.50 -1.20 9.52
CA LYS A 480 11.71 -0.51 10.00
C LYS A 480 11.48 0.97 10.27
N SER A 481 10.52 1.58 9.58
CA SER A 481 10.31 3.03 9.63
C SER A 481 9.28 3.48 10.64
N LEU A 482 8.27 2.68 10.97
CA LEU A 482 7.27 3.08 11.94
C LEU A 482 7.81 2.85 13.36
N GLN A 483 7.75 3.89 14.20
CA GLN A 483 8.04 3.73 15.63
C GLN A 483 7.06 2.75 16.26
N GLN A 484 7.52 2.03 17.28
CA GLN A 484 6.71 1.03 17.97
C GLN A 484 5.46 1.68 18.57
N VAL A 485 4.28 1.30 18.05
CA VAL A 485 3.01 1.87 18.47
C VAL A 485 2.59 1.22 19.78
N ASP A 486 2.69 1.95 20.89
CA ASP A 486 2.07 1.51 22.14
C ASP A 486 0.54 1.61 22.02
N ILE A 487 -0.14 0.48 22.09
CA ILE A 487 -1.60 0.38 21.90
C ILE A 487 -2.35 0.43 23.25
N ALA A 488 -1.63 0.45 24.38
CA ALA A 488 -2.24 0.40 25.70
C ALA A 488 -3.20 1.58 25.95
N ASP A 489 -2.84 2.78 25.52
CA ASP A 489 -3.51 4.04 25.87
C ASP A 489 -4.63 4.48 24.89
N VAL A 490 -5.11 3.60 24.01
CA VAL A 490 -6.19 3.95 23.06
C VAL A 490 -7.55 3.59 23.65
N ASP A 491 -8.32 4.63 23.99
CA ASP A 491 -9.69 4.52 24.50
C ASP A 491 -10.65 3.92 23.45
N PRO A 492 -11.58 3.05 23.87
CA PRO A 492 -12.57 2.49 22.96
C PRO A 492 -13.57 3.57 22.48
N PRO A 493 -13.95 3.55 21.19
CA PRO A 493 -15.04 4.37 20.65
C PRO A 493 -16.35 4.21 21.42
N SER A 494 -17.14 5.28 21.51
CA SER A 494 -18.41 5.33 22.24
C SER A 494 -19.36 4.19 21.88
N LEU A 495 -19.47 3.85 20.60
CA LEU A 495 -20.38 2.82 20.08
C LEU A 495 -20.11 1.42 20.64
N ILE A 496 -18.87 1.12 21.04
CA ILE A 496 -18.50 -0.19 21.60
C ILE A 496 -18.13 -0.12 23.09
N ARG A 497 -17.92 1.08 23.64
CA ARG A 497 -17.54 1.30 25.05
C ARG A 497 -18.54 0.72 26.05
N GLU A 498 -19.83 0.87 25.77
CA GLU A 498 -20.92 0.45 26.68
C GLU A 498 -21.28 -1.03 26.51
N ASN A 499 -20.72 -1.72 25.51
CA ASN A 499 -21.02 -3.11 25.25
C ASN A 499 -20.09 -4.03 26.04
N SER A 500 -20.67 -4.92 26.86
CA SER A 500 -19.93 -5.87 27.70
C SER A 500 -19.00 -6.79 26.92
N GLY A 501 -19.28 -7.06 25.64
CA GLY A 501 -18.44 -7.82 24.73
C GLY A 501 -17.10 -7.15 24.38
N PHE A 502 -16.93 -5.86 24.70
CA PHE A 502 -15.75 -5.06 24.40
C PHE A 502 -15.02 -4.54 25.66
N GLY A 503 -15.36 -5.04 26.86
CA GLY A 503 -14.72 -4.62 28.10
C GLY A 503 -13.20 -4.81 28.13
N PHE A 504 -12.65 -5.71 27.30
CA PHE A 504 -11.21 -5.92 27.13
C PHE A 504 -10.47 -4.73 26.48
N LEU A 505 -11.20 -3.80 25.86
CA LEU A 505 -10.63 -2.58 25.28
C LEU A 505 -10.40 -1.46 26.32
N LEU A 506 -11.07 -1.53 27.48
CA LEU A 506 -10.98 -0.51 28.51
C LEU A 506 -9.63 -0.59 29.25
N PRO A 507 -9.01 0.54 29.62
CA PRO A 507 -7.85 0.55 30.50
C PRO A 507 -8.21 -0.15 31.81
N ARG A 508 -7.37 -1.09 32.28
CA ARG A 508 -7.53 -1.63 33.63
C ARG A 508 -7.15 -0.51 34.60
N THR A 509 -8.11 -0.02 35.37
CA THR A 509 -7.81 0.80 36.55
C THR A 509 -6.96 -0.04 37.50
N GLU A 510 -5.68 0.29 37.63
CA GLU A 510 -4.86 -0.21 38.73
C GLU A 510 -5.49 0.33 40.03
N SER A 511 -6.17 -0.55 40.75
CA SER A 511 -6.71 -0.30 42.10
C SER A 511 -5.65 -0.54 43.15
#